data_AF-A0A1F6KN25-F1
#
_entry.id   AF-A0A1F6KN25-F1
#
_cell.length_a   1.000
_cell.length_b   1.000
_cell.length_c   1.000
_cell.angle_alpha   90.00
_cell.angle_beta   90.00
_cell.angle_gamma   90.00
#
_symmetry.space_group_name_H-M   'P 1'
#
loop_
_entity.id
_entity.type
_entity.pdbx_description
1 polymer ?
#
loop_
_entity_poly.entity_id
_entity_poly.type
_entity_poly.pdbx_seq_one_letter_code
_entity_poly.pdbx_strand_id
1 'polypeptide(L)'
;MLSLITAKKVGEFRRLVIEVGGYREAREEYLKDLAERLRSEVIESGNEKTIRGLKPWERRIIHMYLGEKSDVLTESTGDDRDRVLVIKKK
;
A
#
# COMPACT_ATOMS: atom_id res chain seq x y z
N MET A 1 12.84 -13.50 -22.59
CA MET A 1 14.02 -12.83 -22.00
C MET A 1 13.48 -11.83 -20.98
N LEU A 2 13.61 -11.92 -19.65
CA LEU A 2 14.48 -12.63 -18.72
C LEU A 2 13.61 -13.32 -17.65
N SER A 3 13.77 -14.62 -17.44
CA SER A 3 13.23 -15.32 -16.25
C SER A 3 14.28 -16.27 -15.70
N LEU A 4 15.46 -15.73 -15.39
CA LEU A 4 16.53 -16.43 -14.70
C LEU A 4 17.28 -15.38 -13.86
N ILE A 5 17.64 -15.78 -12.63
CA ILE A 5 18.45 -15.12 -11.60
C ILE A 5 17.61 -14.88 -10.32
N THR A 6 17.38 -15.91 -9.50
CA THR A 6 18.23 -16.36 -8.37
C THR A 6 17.70 -15.83 -7.04
N ALA A 7 17.21 -16.75 -6.19
CA ALA A 7 17.49 -16.72 -4.76
C ALA A 7 17.54 -18.18 -4.26
N LYS A 8 18.77 -18.62 -4.00
CA LYS A 8 19.17 -19.94 -3.52
C LYS A 8 19.24 -19.90 -1.99
N LYS A 9 18.94 -21.04 -1.34
CA LYS A 9 19.16 -21.39 0.08
C LYS A 9 18.21 -20.81 1.13
N VAL A 10 17.14 -21.55 1.44
CA VAL A 10 16.83 -22.00 2.81
C VAL A 10 16.30 -23.43 2.72
N GLY A 11 16.91 -24.34 3.46
CA GLY A 11 16.69 -25.79 3.41
C GLY A 11 15.45 -26.26 4.15
N GLU A 12 14.27 -25.77 3.78
CA GLU A 12 13.01 -26.45 4.03
C GLU A 12 12.13 -26.33 2.78
N PHE A 13 11.80 -27.47 2.18
CA PHE A 13 10.79 -27.57 1.13
C PHE A 13 9.40 -27.34 1.75
N ARG A 14 9.14 -26.15 2.31
CA ARG A 14 7.76 -25.70 2.41
C ARG A 14 7.33 -25.42 0.99
N ARG A 15 6.33 -26.19 0.55
CA ARG A 15 5.53 -25.94 -0.64
C ARG A 15 4.98 -24.52 -0.50
N LEU A 16 5.79 -23.52 -0.88
CA LEU A 16 5.38 -22.14 -1.06
C LEU A 16 4.45 -22.21 -2.25
N VAL A 17 3.19 -22.40 -1.94
CA VAL A 17 2.07 -22.13 -2.82
C VAL A 17 2.25 -20.66 -3.20
N ILE A 18 2.98 -20.42 -4.29
CA ILE A 18 2.94 -19.17 -5.02
C ILE A 18 1.58 -19.21 -5.75
N GLU A 19 0.51 -19.17 -4.97
CA GLU A 19 -0.79 -18.81 -5.49
C GLU A 19 -0.68 -17.33 -5.78
N VAL A 20 -0.68 -17.00 -7.06
CA VAL A 20 -0.76 -15.62 -7.55
C VAL A 20 -2.01 -14.92 -6.98
N GLY A 21 -3.01 -15.67 -6.49
CA GLY A 21 -4.15 -15.18 -5.70
C GLY A 21 -3.78 -14.65 -4.32
N GLY A 22 -3.00 -15.40 -3.54
CA GLY A 22 -2.61 -15.00 -2.17
C GLY A 22 -1.68 -13.79 -2.13
N TYR A 23 -0.86 -13.57 -3.17
CA TYR A 23 -0.03 -12.36 -3.26
C TYR A 23 -0.88 -11.08 -3.36
N ARG A 24 -1.99 -11.11 -4.09
CA ARG A 24 -2.89 -9.95 -4.20
C ARG A 24 -3.53 -9.67 -2.85
N GLU A 25 -4.15 -10.65 -2.22
CA GLU A 25 -4.80 -10.48 -0.92
C GLU A 25 -3.83 -10.03 0.17
N ALA A 26 -2.67 -10.69 0.29
CA ALA A 26 -1.64 -10.28 1.25
C ALA A 26 -1.13 -8.86 0.99
N ARG A 27 -1.07 -8.45 -0.29
CA ARG A 27 -0.69 -7.09 -0.66
C ARG A 27 -1.78 -6.08 -0.31
N GLU A 28 -3.06 -6.41 -0.51
CA GLU A 28 -4.17 -5.55 -0.09
C GLU A 28 -4.20 -5.37 1.43
N GLU A 29 -4.02 -6.47 2.18
CA GLU A 29 -3.96 -6.44 3.64
C GLU A 29 -2.80 -5.57 4.14
N TYR A 30 -1.61 -5.73 3.54
CA TYR A 30 -0.46 -4.87 3.83
C TYR A 30 -0.76 -3.38 3.56
N LEU A 31 -1.43 -3.05 2.46
CA LEU A 31 -1.78 -1.67 2.14
C LEU A 31 -2.80 -1.08 3.12
N LYS A 32 -3.74 -1.89 3.62
CA LYS A 32 -4.69 -1.48 4.66
C LYS A 32 -3.98 -1.23 5.99
N ASP A 33 -3.06 -2.10 6.40
CA ASP A 33 -2.27 -1.88 7.62
C ASP A 33 -1.37 -0.64 7.51
N LEU A 34 -0.72 -0.45 6.35
CA LEU A 34 0.05 0.77 6.08
C LEU A 34 -0.83 2.03 6.16
N ALA A 35 -2.02 1.98 5.59
CA ALA A 35 -2.97 3.09 5.63
C ALA A 35 -3.40 3.43 7.07
N GLU A 36 -3.67 2.42 7.89
CA GLU A 36 -4.07 2.59 9.28
C GLU A 36 -2.93 3.18 10.14
N ARG A 37 -1.69 2.73 9.94
CA ARG A 37 -0.52 3.32 10.61
C ARG A 37 -0.33 4.78 10.25
N LEU A 38 -0.40 5.09 8.95
CA LEU A 38 -0.26 6.47 8.47
C LEU A 38 -1.42 7.36 8.95
N ARG A 39 -2.64 6.82 9.04
CA ARG A 39 -3.79 7.52 9.65
C ARG A 39 -3.48 7.90 11.09
N SER A 40 -3.02 6.96 11.91
CA SER A 40 -2.65 7.21 13.31
C SER A 40 -1.55 8.25 13.42
N GLU A 41 -0.49 8.16 12.60
CA GLU A 41 0.58 9.16 12.57
C GLU A 41 0.07 10.56 12.18
N VAL A 42 -0.83 10.67 11.20
CA VAL A 42 -1.41 11.95 10.78
C VAL A 42 -2.28 12.54 11.89
N ILE A 43 -3.03 11.70 12.61
CA ILE A 43 -3.88 12.14 13.72
C ILE A 43 -3.04 12.62 14.91
N GLU A 44 -1.99 11.88 15.26
CA GLU A 44 -1.08 12.19 16.38
C GLU A 44 -0.18 13.40 16.07
N SER A 45 0.44 13.42 14.89
CA SER A 45 1.37 14.50 14.52
C SER A 45 0.64 15.76 14.03
N GLY A 46 -0.59 15.63 13.55
CA GLY A 46 -1.33 16.70 12.88
C GLY A 46 -0.79 17.08 11.50
N ASN A 47 0.30 16.44 11.03
CA ASN A 47 0.93 16.73 9.76
C ASN A 47 0.42 15.79 8.67
N GLU A 48 0.23 16.33 7.46
CA GLU A 48 -0.11 15.51 6.30
C GLU A 48 1.02 14.56 5.91
N LYS A 49 0.66 13.38 5.41
CA LYS A 49 1.59 12.36 4.95
C LYS A 49 1.37 12.08 3.48
N THR A 50 2.47 12.01 2.73
CA THR A 50 2.44 11.72 1.28
C THR A 50 3.05 10.36 1.00
N ILE A 51 2.30 9.51 0.31
CA ILE A 51 2.78 8.21 -0.17
C ILE A 51 3.08 8.33 -1.67
N ARG A 52 4.32 7.98 -2.05
CA ARG A 52 4.78 7.95 -3.44
C ARG A 52 4.94 6.51 -3.92
N GLY A 53 4.95 6.31 -5.23
CA GLY A 53 5.26 5.00 -5.83
C GLY A 53 4.15 3.95 -5.74
N LEU A 54 2.92 4.36 -5.41
CA LEU A 54 1.76 3.46 -5.42
C LEU A 54 1.23 3.28 -6.85
N LYS A 55 0.96 2.03 -7.23
CA LYS A 55 0.24 1.72 -8.47
C LYS A 55 -1.20 2.26 -8.39
N PRO A 56 -1.87 2.52 -9.52
CA PRO A 56 -3.24 3.04 -9.52
C PRO A 56 -4.24 2.21 -8.67
N TRP A 57 -4.13 0.89 -8.71
CA TRP A 57 -4.98 -0.01 -7.92
C TRP A 57 -4.65 0.02 -6.43
N GLU A 58 -3.38 0.18 -6.05
CA GLU A 58 -2.95 0.31 -4.65
C GLU A 58 -3.45 1.63 -4.04
N ARG A 59 -3.36 2.73 -4.80
CA ARG A 59 -3.94 4.03 -4.41
C ARG A 59 -5.44 3.92 -4.19
N ARG A 60 -6.15 3.21 -5.08
CA ARG A 60 -7.59 3.00 -4.96
C ARG A 60 -7.95 2.24 -3.68
N ILE A 61 -7.20 1.20 -3.32
CA ILE A 61 -7.44 0.44 -2.08
C ILE A 61 -7.31 1.35 -0.86
N ILE A 62 -6.22 2.12 -0.76
CA ILE A 62 -5.99 3.02 0.38
C ILE A 62 -7.05 4.13 0.41
N HIS A 63 -7.38 4.71 -0.73
CA HIS A 63 -8.39 5.77 -0.84
C HIS A 63 -9.77 5.27 -0.40
N MET A 64 -10.19 4.09 -0.85
CA MET A 64 -11.47 3.50 -0.42
C MET A 64 -11.46 3.16 1.07
N TYR A 65 -10.38 2.53 1.56
CA TYR A 65 -10.26 2.13 2.96
C TYR A 65 -10.28 3.32 3.93
N LEU A 66 -9.53 4.38 3.63
CA LEU A 66 -9.49 5.59 4.45
C LEU A 66 -10.67 6.53 4.18
N GLY A 67 -11.34 6.43 3.02
CA GLY A 67 -12.53 7.20 2.70
C GLY A 67 -13.74 6.88 3.58
N GLU A 68 -13.77 5.68 4.17
CA GLU A 68 -14.78 5.29 5.16
C GLU A 68 -14.51 5.87 6.56
N LYS A 69 -13.32 6.43 6.81
CA LYS A 69 -12.92 6.98 8.11
C LYS A 69 -13.28 8.47 8.17
N SER A 70 -13.91 8.90 9.26
CA SER A 70 -14.28 10.31 9.48
C SER A 70 -13.09 11.22 9.80
N ASP A 71 -11.97 10.65 10.22
CA ASP A 71 -10.90 11.38 10.91
C ASP A 71 -9.82 11.91 9.95
N VAL A 72 -9.76 11.34 8.75
CA VAL A 72 -8.75 11.68 7.72
C VAL A 72 -9.40 11.82 6.35
N LEU A 73 -8.75 12.61 5.51
CA LEU A 73 -9.08 12.79 4.10
C LEU A 73 -7.90 12.28 3.27
N THR A 74 -8.21 11.66 2.14
CA THR A 74 -7.19 11.23 1.17
C THR A 74 -7.42 11.87 -0.18
N GLU A 75 -6.35 12.37 -0.79
CA GLU A 75 -6.39 13.06 -2.07
C GLU A 75 -5.25 12.58 -2.96
N SER A 76 -5.53 12.35 -4.24
CA SER A 76 -4.51 11.91 -5.19
C SER A 76 -4.05 13.09 -6.05
N THR A 77 -2.92 13.69 -5.71
CA THR A 77 -2.36 14.87 -6.39
C THR A 77 -1.19 14.49 -7.31
N GLY A 78 -1.03 15.15 -8.45
CA GLY A 78 0.08 14.96 -9.39
C GLY A 78 -0.30 14.33 -10.74
N ASP A 79 0.56 14.55 -11.74
CA ASP A 79 0.43 13.98 -13.09
C ASP A 79 0.89 12.52 -13.15
N ASP A 80 0.36 11.73 -14.11
CA ASP A 80 0.34 10.26 -14.12
C ASP A 80 1.59 9.51 -13.61
N ARG A 81 2.81 10.02 -13.86
CA ARG A 81 4.08 9.41 -13.39
C ARG A 81 4.48 9.78 -11.97
N ASP A 82 4.07 10.95 -11.50
CA ASP A 82 4.41 11.52 -10.19
C ASP A 82 3.20 11.61 -9.27
N ARG A 83 2.17 10.80 -9.56
CA ARG A 83 0.91 10.85 -8.81
C ARG A 83 1.11 10.28 -7.41
N VAL A 84 0.91 11.14 -6.41
CA VAL A 84 1.06 10.84 -5.00
C VAL A 84 -0.29 10.76 -4.31
N LEU A 85 -0.37 9.96 -3.24
CA LEU A 85 -1.52 9.94 -2.35
C LEU A 85 -1.18 10.77 -1.12
N VAL A 86 -1.94 11.83 -0.86
CA VAL A 86 -1.82 12.68 0.32
C VAL A 86 -2.89 12.27 1.31
N ILE A 87 -2.50 12.02 2.56
CA ILE A 87 -3.37 11.75 3.69
C ILE A 87 -3.27 12.95 4.63
N LYS A 88 -4.40 13.61 4.88
CA LYS A 88 -4.48 14.79 5.75
C LYS A 88 -5.55 14.58 6.80
N LYS A 89 -5.38 15.19 7.97
CA LYS A 89 -6.42 15.20 9.00
C LYS A 89 -7.61 16.02 8.50
N LYS A 90 -8.82 15.57 8.85
CA LYS A 90 -10.05 16.32 8.54
C LYS A 90 -10.23 17.52 9.47
#